data_AF-A0A2W2DGC3-F1
#
_entry.id   AF-A0A2W2DGC3-F1
#
_cell.length_a   1.000
_cell.length_b   1.000
_cell.length_c   1.000
_cell.angle_alpha   90.00
_cell.angle_beta   90.00
_cell.angle_gamma   90.00
#
_symmetry.space_group_name_H-M   'P 1'
#
loop_
_entity.id
_entity.type
_entity.pdbx_description
1 polymer ?
#
loop_
_entity_poly.entity_id
_entity_poly.type
_entity_poly.pdbx_seq_one_letter_code
_entity_poly.pdbx_strand_id
1 'polypeptide(L)'
;MCLRAKLGVGRGDLAAMERDGERGLALFRELGDGWGQIEAMDVLDRAAEIRGDYPKAARLRREGLRLAEELGFEVSFKLAGLGRIALLERDYAAADDLHERARRLAVAQSYKSAEENALLGLAMSARRQRRYDEAEAYLLPVLDWLRRVRGTPGIAFIMAELGFAAEQRGDARLALARHREGHEAAHATGDPRAVALALEGLAGALS
;
A
#
# COMPACT_ATOMS: atom_id res chain seq x y z
N MET A 1 -11.03 20.39 6.85
CA MET A 1 -9.59 20.45 6.49
C MET A 1 -8.94 19.09 6.22
N CYS A 2 -9.37 17.97 6.82
CA CYS A 2 -8.79 16.62 6.56
C CYS A 2 -8.98 16.05 5.13
N LEU A 3 -9.96 16.53 4.35
CA LEU A 3 -10.20 16.04 2.97
C LEU A 3 -9.26 16.65 1.91
N ARG A 4 -8.59 17.78 2.19
CA ARG A 4 -7.53 18.33 1.32
C ARG A 4 -6.19 17.62 1.47
N ALA A 5 -5.93 16.96 2.60
CA ALA A 5 -4.71 16.20 2.83
C ALA A 5 -4.64 14.92 1.97
N LYS A 6 -5.79 14.28 1.69
CA LYS A 6 -5.84 13.05 0.87
C LYS A 6 -5.75 13.28 -0.64
N LEU A 7 -5.98 14.50 -1.13
CA LEU A 7 -5.98 14.83 -2.57
C LEU A 7 -4.80 15.72 -3.01
N GLY A 8 -3.93 16.12 -2.08
CA GLY A 8 -2.78 17.01 -2.34
C GLY A 8 -1.48 16.31 -2.76
N VAL A 9 -1.49 15.02 -3.11
CA VAL A 9 -0.29 14.28 -3.52
C VAL A 9 0.06 14.53 -5.02
N GLY A 10 -0.23 15.71 -5.53
CA GLY A 10 0.23 16.17 -6.84
C GLY A 10 1.41 17.11 -6.64
N ARG A 11 2.63 16.57 -6.44
CA ARG A 11 3.82 17.38 -6.08
C ARG A 11 3.54 18.43 -4.97
N GLY A 12 2.58 18.14 -4.07
CA GLY A 12 2.25 19.02 -2.95
C GLY A 12 3.48 19.11 -2.06
N ASP A 13 4.04 20.30 -1.98
CA ASP A 13 5.32 20.67 -1.36
C ASP A 13 5.92 19.59 -0.44
N LEU A 14 6.70 18.67 -1.02
CA LEU A 14 7.40 17.61 -0.26
C LEU A 14 8.33 18.23 0.78
N ALA A 15 8.85 19.44 0.53
CA ALA A 15 9.65 20.16 1.49
C ALA A 15 8.79 20.73 2.64
N ALA A 16 7.54 21.13 2.40
CA ALA A 16 6.60 21.43 3.49
C ALA A 16 6.29 20.19 4.32
N MET A 17 6.01 19.04 3.69
CA MET A 17 5.78 17.79 4.41
C MET A 17 6.95 17.45 5.33
N GLU A 18 8.18 17.62 4.86
CA GLU A 18 9.37 17.42 5.67
C GLU A 18 9.50 18.44 6.80
N ARG A 19 9.42 19.73 6.50
CA ARG A 19 9.54 20.79 7.52
C ARG A 19 8.50 20.64 8.61
N ASP A 20 7.24 20.45 8.23
CA ASP A 20 6.12 20.35 9.15
C ASP A 20 6.17 19.03 9.93
N GLY A 21 6.56 17.93 9.27
CA GLY A 21 6.77 16.63 9.92
C GLY A 21 7.92 16.65 10.94
N GLU A 22 9.06 17.26 10.60
CA GLU A 22 10.22 17.37 11.50
C GLU A 22 9.89 18.27 12.70
N ARG A 23 9.23 19.40 12.46
CA ARG A 23 8.78 20.31 13.52
C ARG A 23 7.74 19.65 14.43
N GLY A 24 6.77 18.97 13.85
CA GLY A 24 5.75 18.22 14.59
C GLY A 24 6.37 17.12 15.44
N LEU A 25 7.27 16.32 14.86
CA LEU A 25 7.96 15.25 15.57
C LEU A 25 8.77 15.77 16.76
N ALA A 26 9.48 16.90 16.60
CA ALA A 26 10.20 17.54 17.70
C ALA A 26 9.25 17.96 18.83
N LEU A 27 8.16 18.65 18.49
CA LEU A 27 7.16 19.10 19.47
C LEU A 27 6.50 17.92 20.21
N PHE A 28 6.09 16.87 19.50
CA PHE A 28 5.45 15.72 20.14
C PHE A 28 6.42 14.91 21.01
N ARG A 29 7.71 14.90 20.68
CA ARG A 29 8.74 14.35 21.58
C ARG A 29 8.88 15.15 22.86
N GLU A 30 8.90 16.48 22.77
CA GLU A 30 8.95 17.36 23.96
C GLU A 30 7.72 17.16 24.85
N LEU A 31 6.55 16.92 24.25
CA LEU A 31 5.29 16.69 24.96
C LEU A 31 5.12 15.24 25.46
N GLY A 32 5.97 14.30 25.04
CA GLY A 32 5.80 12.88 25.32
C GLY A 32 4.58 12.25 24.65
N ASP A 33 4.04 12.88 23.59
CA ASP A 33 2.88 12.39 22.85
C ASP A 33 3.29 11.34 21.83
N GLY A 34 3.19 10.06 22.19
CA GLY A 34 3.56 8.94 21.32
C GLY A 34 2.69 8.83 20.06
N TRP A 35 1.41 9.19 20.13
CA TRP A 35 0.52 9.14 18.96
C TRP A 35 0.87 10.24 17.97
N GLY A 36 1.08 11.48 18.46
CA GLY A 36 1.53 12.59 17.63
C GLY A 36 2.90 12.32 16.97
N GLN A 37 3.81 11.64 17.69
CA GLN A 37 5.09 11.19 17.12
C GLN A 37 4.88 10.21 15.95
N ILE A 38 3.98 9.24 16.09
CA ILE A 38 3.66 8.28 15.02
C ILE A 38 3.11 9.00 13.78
N GLU A 39 2.15 9.91 13.94
CA GLU A 39 1.57 10.66 12.82
C GLU A 39 2.62 11.52 12.10
N ALA A 40 3.49 12.20 12.86
CA ALA A 40 4.56 12.99 12.27
C ALA A 40 5.58 12.11 11.52
N MET A 41 5.92 10.94 12.07
CA MET A 41 6.80 9.98 11.39
C MET A 41 6.18 9.41 10.11
N ASP A 42 4.87 9.16 10.07
CA ASP A 42 4.18 8.67 8.87
C ASP A 42 4.24 9.70 7.73
N VAL A 43 4.13 10.99 8.04
CA VAL A 43 4.31 12.07 7.05
C VAL A 43 5.74 12.07 6.50
N LEU A 44 6.73 11.96 7.38
CA LEU A 44 8.14 11.96 7.01
C LEU A 44 8.53 10.71 6.22
N ASP A 45 8.01 9.54 6.60
CA ASP A 45 8.28 8.29 5.89
C ASP A 45 7.71 8.33 4.47
N ARG A 46 6.54 8.95 4.30
CA ARG A 46 5.90 9.08 3.00
C ARG A 46 6.70 10.00 2.10
N ALA A 47 7.19 11.11 2.65
CA ALA A 47 8.04 12.02 1.89
C ALA A 47 9.35 11.34 1.47
N ALA A 48 9.97 10.57 2.37
CA ALA A 48 11.19 9.81 2.10
C ALA A 48 10.97 8.76 1.01
N GLU A 49 9.89 8.00 1.10
CA GLU A 49 9.50 7.02 0.08
C GLU A 49 9.27 7.64 -1.30
N ILE A 50 8.55 8.76 -1.38
CA ILE A 50 8.28 9.45 -2.66
C ILE A 50 9.60 9.92 -3.31
N ARG A 51 10.60 10.28 -2.51
CA ARG A 51 11.94 10.64 -2.98
C ARG A 51 12.86 9.44 -3.24
N GLY A 52 12.42 8.22 -2.91
CA GLY A 52 13.24 7.01 -3.02
C GLY A 52 14.27 6.83 -1.91
N ASP A 53 14.20 7.59 -0.82
CA ASP A 53 15.03 7.41 0.37
C ASP A 53 14.44 6.31 1.27
N TYR A 54 14.50 5.07 0.77
CA TYR A 54 13.98 3.89 1.46
C TYR A 54 14.67 3.62 2.81
N PRO A 55 15.99 3.84 2.98
CA PRO A 55 16.62 3.72 4.29
C PRO A 55 16.05 4.68 5.34
N LYS A 56 15.82 5.96 5.00
CA LYS A 56 15.15 6.92 5.91
C LYS A 56 13.73 6.48 6.23
N ALA A 57 12.97 6.05 5.20
CA ALA A 57 11.60 5.57 5.38
C ALA A 57 11.52 4.34 6.31
N ALA A 58 12.40 3.35 6.11
CA ALA A 58 12.48 2.16 6.94
C ALA A 58 12.82 2.49 8.40
N ARG A 59 13.75 3.42 8.65
CA ARG A 59 14.10 3.86 10.00
C ARG A 59 12.91 4.48 10.72
N LEU A 60 12.22 5.43 10.07
CA LEU A 60 11.03 6.09 10.61
C LEU A 60 9.91 5.08 10.91
N ARG A 61 9.65 4.15 9.98
CA ARG A 61 8.65 3.10 10.18
C ARG A 61 8.99 2.14 11.32
N ARG A 62 10.28 1.78 11.52
CA ARG A 62 10.71 0.95 12.67
C ARG A 62 10.60 1.67 14.01
N GLU A 63 10.76 2.98 14.01
CA GLU A 63 10.55 3.80 15.22
C GLU A 63 9.04 3.93 15.52
N GLY A 64 8.23 4.24 14.51
CA GLY A 64 6.77 4.26 14.64
C GLY A 64 6.18 2.91 15.04
N LEU A 65 6.73 1.79 14.54
CA LEU A 65 6.32 0.44 14.96
C LEU A 65 6.57 0.21 16.46
N ARG A 66 7.73 0.60 16.98
CA ARG A 66 8.04 0.45 18.41
C ARG A 66 7.07 1.22 19.29
N LEU A 67 6.78 2.48 18.94
CA LEU A 67 5.76 3.27 19.65
C LEU A 67 4.36 2.67 19.50
N ALA A 68 4.00 2.17 18.32
CA ALA A 68 2.73 1.51 18.07
C ALA A 68 2.56 0.24 18.94
N GLU A 69 3.62 -0.54 19.12
CA GLU A 69 3.65 -1.70 20.01
C GLU A 69 3.49 -1.30 21.48
N GLU A 70 4.18 -0.24 21.92
CA GLU A 70 4.05 0.31 23.28
C GLU A 70 2.64 0.83 23.58
N LEU A 71 2.01 1.47 22.59
CA LEU A 71 0.65 2.02 22.69
C LEU A 71 -0.44 0.97 22.42
N GLY A 72 -0.08 -0.21 21.90
CA GLY A 72 -1.02 -1.28 21.57
C GLY A 72 -1.96 -0.96 20.39
N PHE A 73 -1.56 -0.09 19.47
CA PHE A 73 -2.42 0.39 18.37
C PHE A 73 -1.69 0.35 17.02
N GLU A 74 -2.41 0.06 15.93
CA GLU A 74 -1.91 0.12 14.53
C GLU A 74 -0.69 -0.72 14.14
N VAL A 75 -0.23 -1.64 15.00
CA VAL A 75 0.95 -2.49 14.76
C VAL A 75 0.89 -3.23 13.41
N SER A 76 -0.28 -3.74 13.01
CA SER A 76 -0.47 -4.43 11.72
C SER A 76 -0.22 -3.51 10.51
N PHE A 77 -0.67 -2.25 10.56
CA PHE A 77 -0.38 -1.27 9.51
C PHE A 77 1.09 -0.87 9.46
N LYS A 78 1.74 -0.72 10.62
CA LYS A 78 3.18 -0.38 10.66
C LYS A 78 4.03 -1.52 10.09
N LEU A 79 3.69 -2.77 10.40
CA LEU A 79 4.31 -3.96 9.80
C LEU A 79 4.11 -4.02 8.29
N ALA A 80 2.88 -3.83 7.80
CA ALA A 80 2.60 -3.81 6.36
C ALA A 80 3.33 -2.67 5.64
N GLY A 81 3.46 -1.52 6.29
CA GLY A 81 4.26 -0.40 5.78
C GLY A 81 5.75 -0.74 5.63
N LEU A 82 6.34 -1.45 6.59
CA LEU A 82 7.72 -1.94 6.48
C LEU A 82 7.86 -2.98 5.36
N GLY A 83 6.88 -3.89 5.22
CA GLY A 83 6.86 -4.87 4.13
C GLY A 83 6.86 -4.20 2.76
N ARG A 84 6.13 -3.08 2.63
CA ARG A 84 6.12 -2.28 1.41
C ARG A 84 7.46 -1.60 1.11
N ILE A 85 8.21 -1.16 2.13
CA ILE A 85 9.58 -0.66 1.90
C ILE A 85 10.50 -1.80 1.43
N ALA A 86 10.42 -2.97 2.06
CA ALA A 86 11.18 -4.15 1.62
C ALA A 86 10.86 -4.55 0.17
N LEU A 87 9.59 -4.47 -0.25
CA LEU A 87 9.19 -4.65 -1.66
C LEU A 87 9.89 -3.68 -2.61
N LEU A 88 9.98 -2.40 -2.23
CA LEU A 88 10.62 -1.35 -3.04
C LEU A 88 12.14 -1.55 -3.12
N GLU A 89 12.75 -2.02 -2.04
CA GLU A 89 14.17 -2.43 -1.99
C GLU A 89 14.43 -3.80 -2.64
N ARG A 90 13.37 -4.49 -3.11
CA ARG A 90 13.40 -5.84 -3.70
C ARG A 90 13.86 -6.94 -2.75
N ASP A 91 13.79 -6.70 -1.44
CA ASP A 91 13.93 -7.74 -0.42
C ASP A 91 12.58 -8.45 -0.23
N TYR A 92 12.29 -9.36 -1.15
CA TYR A 92 11.00 -10.06 -1.18
C TYR A 92 10.81 -11.02 0.00
N ALA A 93 11.91 -11.55 0.56
CA ALA A 93 11.83 -12.43 1.73
C ALA A 93 11.42 -11.63 2.98
N ALA A 94 12.02 -10.47 3.21
CA ALA A 94 11.60 -9.58 4.30
C ALA A 94 10.18 -9.05 4.08
N ALA A 95 9.82 -8.71 2.84
CA ALA A 95 8.46 -8.29 2.50
C ALA A 95 7.42 -9.36 2.87
N ASP A 96 7.67 -10.62 2.51
CA ASP A 96 6.78 -11.73 2.81
C ASP A 96 6.62 -11.95 4.32
N ASP A 97 7.71 -11.96 5.10
CA ASP A 97 7.64 -12.07 6.57
C ASP A 97 6.82 -10.94 7.19
N LEU A 98 7.11 -9.69 6.80
CA LEU A 98 6.47 -8.51 7.37
C LEU A 98 4.98 -8.45 7.05
N HIS A 99 4.59 -8.71 5.80
CA HIS A 99 3.19 -8.74 5.42
C HIS A 99 2.44 -9.93 6.03
N GLU A 100 3.07 -11.10 6.14
CA GLU A 100 2.43 -12.25 6.77
C GLU A 100 2.22 -12.04 8.28
N ARG A 101 3.19 -11.43 8.98
CA ARG A 101 3.03 -11.00 10.37
C ARG A 101 1.90 -9.97 10.53
N ALA A 102 1.85 -8.98 9.64
CA ALA A 102 0.77 -8.00 9.61
C ALA A 102 -0.61 -8.66 9.42
N ARG A 103 -0.71 -9.61 8.48
CA ARG A 103 -1.93 -10.37 8.18
C ARG A 103 -2.39 -11.17 9.39
N ARG A 104 -1.49 -11.96 10.02
CA ARG A 104 -1.83 -12.75 11.21
C ARG A 104 -2.34 -11.89 12.35
N LEU A 105 -1.70 -10.75 12.58
CA LEU A 105 -2.12 -9.82 13.62
C LEU A 105 -3.49 -9.19 13.29
N ALA A 106 -3.69 -8.75 12.05
CA ALA A 106 -4.97 -8.18 11.61
C ALA A 106 -6.12 -9.19 11.75
N VAL A 107 -5.90 -10.46 11.39
CA VAL A 107 -6.87 -11.54 11.58
C VAL A 107 -7.18 -11.74 13.07
N ALA A 108 -6.17 -11.80 13.93
CA ALA A 108 -6.36 -11.94 15.37
C ALA A 108 -7.17 -10.78 15.98
N GLN A 109 -7.07 -9.59 15.40
CA GLN A 109 -7.80 -8.38 15.80
C GLN A 109 -9.14 -8.21 15.09
N SER A 110 -9.54 -9.15 14.21
CA SER A 110 -10.70 -9.01 13.32
C SER A 110 -10.70 -7.72 12.49
N TYR A 111 -9.51 -7.19 12.19
CA TYR A 111 -9.35 -5.92 11.48
C TYR A 111 -9.22 -6.14 9.97
N LYS A 112 -10.37 -6.23 9.29
CA LYS A 112 -10.45 -6.61 7.87
C LYS A 112 -9.63 -5.71 6.94
N SER A 113 -9.70 -4.38 7.10
CA SER A 113 -8.95 -3.46 6.24
C SER A 113 -7.42 -3.61 6.37
N ALA A 114 -6.92 -3.94 7.56
CA ALA A 114 -5.50 -4.20 7.76
C ALA A 114 -5.07 -5.55 7.16
N GLU A 115 -5.95 -6.56 7.23
CA GLU A 115 -5.74 -7.86 6.59
C GLU A 115 -5.66 -7.71 5.05
N GLU A 116 -6.59 -6.97 4.45
CA GLU A 116 -6.58 -6.68 3.02
C GLU A 116 -5.29 -5.98 2.58
N ASN A 117 -4.82 -4.99 3.36
CA ASN A 117 -3.57 -4.30 3.04
C ASN A 117 -2.35 -5.24 3.06
N ALA A 118 -2.30 -6.14 4.04
CA ALA A 118 -1.25 -7.14 4.14
C ALA A 118 -1.31 -8.15 2.97
N LEU A 119 -2.51 -8.60 2.59
CA LEU A 119 -2.74 -9.49 1.46
C LEU A 119 -2.33 -8.85 0.12
N LEU A 120 -2.62 -7.56 -0.08
CA LEU A 120 -2.14 -6.82 -1.25
C LEU A 120 -0.60 -6.81 -1.33
N GLY A 121 0.08 -6.60 -0.20
CA GLY A 121 1.54 -6.65 -0.13
C GLY A 121 2.11 -8.03 -0.48
N LEU A 122 1.53 -9.10 0.09
CA LEU A 122 1.89 -10.48 -0.23
C LEU A 122 1.68 -10.79 -1.72
N ALA A 123 0.56 -10.34 -2.31
CA ALA A 123 0.28 -10.53 -3.71
C ALA A 123 1.31 -9.84 -4.62
N MET A 124 1.65 -8.59 -4.31
CA MET A 124 2.67 -7.83 -5.05
C MET A 124 4.04 -8.52 -4.96
N SER A 125 4.41 -9.01 -3.78
CA SER A 125 5.65 -9.77 -3.57
C SER A 125 5.65 -11.07 -4.38
N ALA A 126 4.59 -11.86 -4.26
CA ALA A 126 4.42 -13.12 -4.98
C ALA A 126 4.52 -12.91 -6.50
N ARG A 127 3.84 -11.89 -7.06
CA ARG A 127 3.93 -11.55 -8.48
C ARG A 127 5.36 -11.20 -8.89
N ARG A 128 6.08 -10.37 -8.14
CA ARG A 128 7.49 -10.00 -8.43
C ARG A 128 8.44 -11.19 -8.36
N GLN A 129 8.09 -12.19 -7.55
CA GLN A 129 8.79 -13.48 -7.46
C GLN A 129 8.29 -14.53 -8.47
N ARG A 130 7.41 -14.15 -9.41
CA ARG A 130 6.77 -15.04 -10.41
C ARG A 130 5.88 -16.15 -9.85
N ARG A 131 5.46 -16.01 -8.59
CA ARG A 131 4.52 -16.90 -7.90
C ARG A 131 3.08 -16.44 -8.18
N TYR A 132 2.68 -16.53 -9.45
CA TYR A 132 1.44 -15.91 -9.94
C TYR A 132 0.18 -16.54 -9.32
N ASP A 133 0.16 -17.85 -9.10
CA ASP A 133 -0.98 -18.55 -8.49
C ASP A 133 -1.20 -18.09 -7.04
N GLU A 134 -0.11 -17.88 -6.30
CA GLU A 134 -0.17 -17.34 -4.94
C GLU A 134 -0.65 -15.88 -4.94
N ALA A 135 -0.17 -15.07 -5.88
CA ALA A 135 -0.64 -13.68 -6.02
C ALA A 135 -2.15 -13.63 -6.25
N GLU A 136 -2.69 -14.48 -7.13
CA GLU A 136 -4.14 -14.58 -7.35
C GLU A 136 -4.89 -15.07 -6.11
N ALA A 137 -4.35 -16.08 -5.42
CA ALA A 137 -4.95 -16.62 -4.19
C ALA A 137 -5.06 -15.57 -3.08
N TYR A 138 -4.11 -14.61 -3.00
CA TYR A 138 -4.20 -13.49 -2.08
C TYR A 138 -5.20 -12.41 -2.54
N LEU A 139 -5.29 -12.13 -3.86
CA LEU A 139 -6.10 -11.03 -4.40
C LEU A 139 -7.59 -11.35 -4.55
N LEU A 140 -7.94 -12.57 -4.94
CA LEU A 140 -9.34 -12.94 -5.23
C LEU A 140 -10.27 -12.81 -4.00
N PRO A 141 -9.88 -13.23 -2.78
CA PRO A 141 -10.70 -13.02 -1.60
C PRO A 141 -10.90 -11.54 -1.25
N VAL A 142 -9.87 -10.72 -1.45
CA VAL A 142 -9.96 -9.25 -1.23
C VAL A 142 -10.92 -8.63 -2.25
N LEU A 143 -10.84 -9.03 -3.52
CA LEU A 143 -11.73 -8.55 -4.58
C LEU A 143 -13.20 -8.89 -4.29
N ASP A 144 -13.48 -10.13 -3.89
CA ASP A 144 -14.83 -10.57 -3.52
C ASP A 144 -15.40 -9.75 -2.36
N TRP A 145 -14.58 -9.52 -1.33
CA TRP A 145 -14.96 -8.67 -0.22
C TRP A 145 -15.24 -7.22 -0.65
N LEU A 146 -14.35 -6.59 -1.43
CA LEU A 146 -14.54 -5.21 -1.90
C LEU A 146 -15.81 -5.06 -2.75
N ARG A 147 -16.14 -6.06 -3.58
CA ARG A 147 -17.41 -6.08 -4.34
C ARG A 147 -18.62 -6.13 -3.41
N ARG A 148 -18.58 -6.92 -2.33
CA ARG A 148 -19.66 -7.01 -1.34
C ARG A 148 -19.89 -5.70 -0.59
N VAL A 149 -18.82 -5.01 -0.19
CA VAL A 149 -18.91 -3.74 0.56
C VAL A 149 -19.00 -2.49 -0.32
N ARG A 150 -19.08 -2.65 -1.66
CA ARG A 150 -19.05 -1.57 -2.65
C ARG A 150 -17.81 -0.66 -2.53
N GLY A 151 -16.66 -1.24 -2.18
CA GLY A 151 -15.37 -0.57 -2.05
C GLY A 151 -14.69 -0.32 -3.40
N THR A 152 -15.22 0.60 -4.19
CA THR A 152 -14.83 0.82 -5.59
C THR A 152 -13.36 1.22 -5.84
N PRO A 153 -12.68 2.06 -5.03
CA PRO A 153 -11.29 2.45 -5.32
C PRO A 153 -10.29 1.28 -5.29
N GLY A 154 -10.50 0.30 -4.40
CA GLY A 154 -9.60 -0.84 -4.29
C GLY A 154 -9.76 -1.87 -5.42
N ILE A 155 -10.95 -1.92 -6.05
CA ILE A 155 -11.23 -2.85 -7.15
C ILE A 155 -10.29 -2.58 -8.34
N ALA A 156 -10.15 -1.33 -8.75
CA ALA A 156 -9.28 -0.96 -9.88
C ALA A 156 -7.82 -1.42 -9.66
N PHE A 157 -7.30 -1.24 -8.45
CA PHE A 157 -5.94 -1.65 -8.10
C PHE A 157 -5.77 -3.17 -8.12
N ILE A 158 -6.70 -3.92 -7.50
CA ILE A 158 -6.64 -5.39 -7.51
C ILE A 158 -6.73 -5.94 -8.93
N MET A 159 -7.62 -5.37 -9.75
CA MET A 159 -7.76 -5.76 -11.15
C MET A 159 -6.49 -5.48 -11.96
N ALA A 160 -5.79 -4.38 -11.68
CA ALA A 160 -4.49 -4.11 -12.29
C ALA A 160 -3.42 -5.14 -11.88
N GLU A 161 -3.31 -5.48 -10.58
CA GLU A 161 -2.35 -6.49 -10.13
C GLU A 161 -2.65 -7.90 -10.70
N LEU A 162 -3.92 -8.29 -10.81
CA LEU A 162 -4.33 -9.52 -11.49
C LEU A 162 -4.01 -9.49 -12.98
N GLY A 163 -4.21 -8.34 -13.64
CA GLY A 163 -3.86 -8.16 -15.05
C GLY A 163 -2.36 -8.28 -15.30
N PHE A 164 -1.54 -7.63 -14.47
CA PHE A 164 -0.08 -7.74 -14.55
C PHE A 164 0.42 -9.16 -14.27
N ALA A 165 -0.23 -9.91 -13.38
CA ALA A 165 0.10 -11.31 -13.15
C ALA A 165 -0.20 -12.17 -14.38
N ALA A 166 -1.36 -11.98 -15.02
CA ALA A 166 -1.73 -12.68 -16.25
C ALA A 166 -0.78 -12.34 -17.42
N GLU A 167 -0.42 -11.07 -17.59
CA GLU A 167 0.53 -10.61 -18.61
C GLU A 167 1.90 -11.29 -18.43
N GLN A 168 2.44 -11.29 -17.20
CA GLN A 168 3.73 -11.92 -16.90
C GLN A 168 3.70 -13.45 -17.02
N ARG A 169 2.52 -14.08 -16.94
CA ARG A 169 2.30 -15.50 -17.24
C ARG A 169 2.15 -15.78 -18.75
N GLY A 170 2.04 -14.74 -19.58
CA GLY A 170 1.86 -14.84 -21.02
C GLY A 170 0.39 -14.99 -21.47
N ASP A 171 -0.58 -14.78 -20.58
CA ASP A 171 -2.01 -14.80 -20.92
C ASP A 171 -2.52 -13.38 -21.22
N ALA A 172 -2.19 -12.88 -22.41
CA ALA A 172 -2.58 -11.55 -22.87
C ALA A 172 -4.10 -11.36 -22.91
N ARG A 173 -4.87 -12.43 -23.20
CA ARG A 173 -6.33 -12.37 -23.24
C ARG A 173 -6.90 -12.12 -21.85
N LEU A 174 -6.43 -12.87 -20.85
CA LEU A 174 -6.85 -12.67 -19.46
C LEU A 174 -6.37 -11.32 -18.94
N ALA A 175 -5.13 -10.91 -19.22
CA ALA A 175 -4.61 -9.60 -18.84
C ALA A 175 -5.50 -8.46 -19.36
N LEU A 176 -5.84 -8.48 -20.65
CA LEU A 176 -6.72 -7.50 -21.27
C LEU A 176 -8.10 -7.45 -20.62
N ALA A 177 -8.69 -8.62 -20.32
CA ALA A 177 -9.98 -8.69 -19.64
C ALA A 177 -9.91 -8.06 -18.25
N ARG A 178 -8.85 -8.34 -17.47
CA ARG A 178 -8.66 -7.79 -16.14
C ARG A 178 -8.43 -6.28 -16.15
N HIS A 179 -7.59 -5.79 -17.06
CA HIS A 179 -7.32 -4.36 -17.17
C HIS A 179 -8.53 -3.55 -17.65
N ARG A 180 -9.39 -4.12 -18.52
CA ARG A 180 -10.65 -3.47 -18.93
C ARG A 180 -11.62 -3.31 -17.76
N GLU A 181 -11.86 -4.38 -17.01
CA GLU A 181 -12.74 -4.32 -15.84
C GLU A 181 -12.16 -3.40 -14.75
N GLY A 182 -10.83 -3.38 -14.57
CA GLY A 182 -10.16 -2.42 -13.71
C GLY A 182 -10.32 -0.96 -14.15
N HIS A 183 -10.28 -0.70 -15.46
CA HIS A 183 -10.48 0.61 -16.05
C HIS A 183 -11.92 1.12 -15.86
N GLU A 184 -12.92 0.26 -16.05
CA GLU A 184 -14.33 0.58 -15.76
C GLU A 184 -14.53 0.95 -14.29
N ALA A 185 -13.95 0.16 -13.38
CA ALA A 185 -13.98 0.45 -11.95
C ALA A 185 -13.28 1.77 -11.60
N ALA A 186 -12.12 2.05 -12.21
CA ALA A 186 -11.39 3.30 -12.02
C ALA A 186 -12.22 4.51 -12.48
N HIS A 187 -12.84 4.42 -13.66
CA HIS A 187 -13.71 5.47 -14.19
C HIS A 187 -14.89 5.78 -13.28
N ALA A 188 -15.51 4.77 -12.68
CA ALA A 188 -16.62 4.95 -11.75
C ALA A 188 -16.23 5.74 -10.49
N THR A 189 -14.94 5.76 -10.12
CA THR A 189 -14.44 6.49 -8.94
C THR A 189 -13.93 7.90 -9.25
N GLY A 190 -13.62 8.19 -10.52
CA GLY A 190 -12.96 9.44 -10.92
C GLY A 190 -11.52 9.59 -10.42
N ASP A 191 -10.88 8.53 -9.91
CA ASP A 191 -9.48 8.58 -9.46
C ASP A 191 -8.52 8.57 -10.67
N PRO A 192 -7.82 9.68 -10.96
CA PRO A 192 -6.94 9.78 -12.12
C PRO A 192 -5.75 8.81 -12.05
N ARG A 193 -5.31 8.41 -10.85
CA ARG A 193 -4.20 7.45 -10.70
C ARG A 193 -4.64 6.04 -11.02
N ALA A 194 -5.82 5.66 -10.55
CA ALA A 194 -6.41 4.37 -10.87
C ALA A 194 -6.67 4.25 -12.38
N VAL A 195 -7.13 5.33 -13.02
CA VAL A 195 -7.31 5.37 -14.49
C VAL A 195 -5.97 5.21 -15.21
N ALA A 196 -4.94 5.95 -14.79
CA ALA A 196 -3.61 5.86 -15.40
C ALA A 196 -3.02 4.44 -15.28
N LEU A 197 -3.11 3.83 -14.10
CA LEU A 197 -2.65 2.46 -13.86
C LEU A 197 -3.37 1.43 -14.74
N ALA A 198 -4.68 1.57 -14.90
CA ALA A 198 -5.45 0.69 -15.75
C ALA A 198 -5.09 0.87 -17.24
N LEU A 199 -4.83 2.09 -17.69
CA LEU A 199 -4.39 2.38 -19.07
C LEU A 199 -2.99 1.82 -19.35
N GLU A 200 -2.07 1.91 -18.39
CA GLU A 200 -0.74 1.28 -18.49
C GLU A 200 -0.86 -0.23 -18.70
N GLY A 201 -1.69 -0.91 -17.90
CA GLY A 201 -1.95 -2.33 -18.05
C GLY A 201 -2.64 -2.70 -19.37
N LEU A 202 -3.57 -1.88 -19.85
CA LEU A 202 -4.18 -2.07 -21.17
C LEU A 202 -3.15 -1.97 -22.30
N ALA A 203 -2.21 -1.04 -22.21
CA ALA A 203 -1.14 -0.90 -23.20
C ALA A 203 -0.18 -2.10 -23.18
N GLY A 204 0.20 -2.57 -21.99
CA GLY A 204 1.02 -3.78 -21.80
C GLY A 204 0.38 -5.03 -22.40
N ALA A 205 -0.91 -5.27 -22.14
CA ALA A 205 -1.63 -6.43 -22.63
C ALA A 205 -1.89 -6.45 -24.16
N LEU A 206 -1.72 -5.32 -24.84
CA LEU A 206 -1.91 -5.17 -26.29
C LEU A 206 -0.60 -5.14 -27.09
N SER A 207 0.55 -5.14 -26.42
CA SER A 207 1.89 -5.11 -27.03
C SER A 207 2.39 -6.52 -27.33
#